data_AF-A0A7V8VRL1-F1
#
_entry.id   AF-A0A7V8VRL1-F1
#
_cell.length_a   1.000
_cell.length_b   1.000
_cell.length_c   1.000
_cell.angle_alpha   90.00
_cell.angle_beta   90.00
_cell.angle_gamma   90.00
#
_symmetry.space_group_name_H-M   'P 1'
#
loop_
_entity.id
_entity.type
_entity.pdbx_description
1 polymer ?
#
loop_
_entity_poly.entity_id
_entity_poly.type
_entity_poly.pdbx_seq_one_letter_code
_entity_poly.pdbx_strand_id
1 'polypeptide(L)'
;MQEYSSEHETVSQDGHEITFHPAFARRCAVTSGGRETELYQQKEVHYLPEGQEKPPTQHRLHYRSQKAGQEFTLTVDDPNLRIARVVVELYGEDHVPGTGKDDATVETVTVDNGPVICPPSCV
;
A
#
# COMPACT_ATOMS: atom_id res chain seq x y z
N MET A 1 -17.38 -11.69 -13.09
CA MET A 1 -16.17 -11.82 -12.25
C MET A 1 -15.00 -11.53 -13.15
N GLN A 2 -14.37 -10.37 -13.02
CA GLN A 2 -13.15 -10.05 -13.76
C GLN A 2 -11.98 -10.74 -13.04
N GLU A 3 -11.27 -11.58 -13.78
CA GLU A 3 -10.00 -12.16 -13.36
C GLU A 3 -8.96 -11.04 -13.35
N TYR A 4 -8.41 -10.77 -12.17
CA TYR A 4 -7.39 -9.74 -11.95
C TYR A 4 -6.04 -10.30 -12.40
N SER A 5 -5.41 -9.66 -13.37
CA SER A 5 -4.10 -10.07 -13.88
C SER A 5 -3.01 -9.96 -12.80
N SER A 6 -1.99 -10.78 -12.98
CA SER A 6 -0.97 -11.24 -12.03
C SER A 6 0.12 -10.23 -11.62
N GLU A 7 -0.18 -8.95 -11.42
CA GLU A 7 0.87 -7.92 -11.22
C GLU A 7 0.80 -7.17 -9.90
N HIS A 8 0.43 -7.84 -8.82
CA HIS A 8 0.62 -7.27 -7.49
C HIS A 8 1.97 -7.70 -6.93
N GLU A 9 2.69 -6.75 -6.35
CA GLU A 9 3.93 -6.99 -5.61
C GLU A 9 3.60 -7.10 -4.12
N THR A 10 4.20 -8.08 -3.44
CA THR A 10 4.14 -8.21 -1.98
C THR A 10 5.53 -8.02 -1.42
N VAL A 11 5.67 -7.09 -0.49
CA VAL A 11 6.90 -6.87 0.26
C VAL A 11 6.65 -7.10 1.75
N SER A 12 7.65 -7.66 2.44
CA SER A 12 7.54 -7.96 3.87
C SER A 12 8.82 -7.52 4.59
N GLN A 13 8.68 -6.74 5.66
CA GLN A 13 9.79 -6.26 6.48
C GLN A 13 9.35 -5.98 7.92
N ASP A 14 10.18 -6.36 8.89
CA ASP A 14 9.98 -6.13 10.33
C ASP A 14 8.62 -6.61 10.89
N GLY A 15 8.04 -7.66 10.31
CA GLY A 15 6.74 -8.21 10.70
C GLY A 15 5.53 -7.51 10.05
N HIS A 16 5.77 -6.60 9.11
CA HIS A 16 4.76 -5.97 8.27
C HIS A 16 4.82 -6.58 6.87
N GLU A 17 3.67 -6.71 6.23
CA GLU A 17 3.54 -7.16 4.86
C GLU A 17 2.53 -6.27 4.14
N ILE A 18 2.85 -5.87 2.91
CA ILE A 18 1.97 -5.05 2.10
C ILE A 18 1.98 -5.54 0.65
N THR A 19 0.79 -5.66 0.06
CA THR A 19 0.58 -6.07 -1.32
C THR A 19 -0.12 -4.94 -2.09
N PHE A 20 0.43 -4.56 -3.23
CA PHE A 20 -0.03 -3.42 -4.04
C PHE A 20 0.33 -3.60 -5.51
N HIS A 21 -0.26 -2.78 -6.39
CA HIS A 21 0.14 -2.72 -7.80
C HIS A 21 1.32 -1.75 -7.98
N PRO A 22 2.45 -2.13 -8.61
CA PRO A 22 3.62 -1.25 -8.77
C PRO A 22 3.34 0.05 -9.55
N ALA A 23 2.43 0.00 -10.54
CA ALA A 23 1.89 1.20 -11.21
C ALA A 23 1.05 2.14 -10.33
N PHE A 24 0.88 1.85 -9.03
CA PHE A 24 0.20 2.73 -8.06
C PHE A 24 1.14 3.25 -6.98
N ALA A 25 2.01 2.42 -6.40
CA ALA A 25 2.82 2.83 -5.26
C ALA A 25 4.24 3.21 -5.70
N ARG A 26 4.67 4.42 -5.34
CA ARG A 26 6.09 4.81 -5.40
C ARG A 26 6.83 4.44 -4.12
N ARG A 27 6.14 4.51 -2.98
CA ARG A 27 6.69 4.24 -1.65
C ARG A 27 5.61 3.69 -0.73
N CYS A 28 5.97 2.70 0.07
CA CYS A 28 5.13 2.16 1.13
C CYS A 28 5.92 2.20 2.43
N ALA A 29 5.35 2.76 3.49
CA ALA A 29 5.97 2.83 4.81
C ALA A 29 4.94 2.60 5.92
N VAL A 30 5.42 2.10 7.06
CA VAL A 30 4.62 1.93 8.28
C VAL A 30 5.29 2.68 9.41
N THR A 31 4.54 3.48 10.14
CA THR A 31 5.00 4.07 11.41
C THR A 31 4.34 3.34 12.57
N SER A 32 5.12 2.80 13.49
CA SER A 32 4.66 2.14 14.70
C SER A 32 5.55 2.51 15.88
N GLY A 33 4.97 2.90 17.01
CA GLY A 33 5.72 3.36 18.19
C GLY A 33 6.66 4.55 17.92
N GLY A 34 6.28 5.44 16.99
CA GLY A 34 7.09 6.60 16.58
C GLY A 34 8.28 6.28 15.67
N ARG A 35 8.45 5.02 15.24
CA ARG A 35 9.47 4.61 14.28
C ARG A 35 8.83 4.31 12.93
N GLU A 36 9.38 4.90 11.87
CA GLU A 36 9.03 4.58 10.50
C GLU A 36 9.89 3.39 9.99
N THR A 37 9.23 2.45 9.33
CA THR A 37 9.84 1.37 8.55
C THR A 37 9.37 1.51 7.11
N GLU A 38 10.30 1.79 6.19
CA GLU A 38 10.03 1.74 4.77
C GLU A 38 9.96 0.29 4.30
N LEU A 39 8.83 -0.10 3.71
CA LEU A 39 8.61 -1.45 3.18
C LEU A 39 8.97 -1.53 1.69
N TYR A 40 8.77 -0.44 0.96
CA TYR A 40 9.01 -0.36 -0.47
C TYR A 40 9.38 1.06 -0.88
N GLN A 41 10.33 1.16 -1.81
CA GLN A 41 10.62 2.37 -2.56
C GLN A 41 10.93 1.95 -3.99
N GLN A 42 10.16 2.46 -4.95
CA GLN A 42 10.38 2.21 -6.36
C GLN A 42 11.76 2.74 -6.76
N LYS A 43 12.60 1.86 -7.31
CA LYS A 43 13.96 2.18 -7.78
C LYS A 43 14.05 2.28 -9.30
N GLU A 44 13.16 1.61 -10.01
CA GLU A 44 13.17 1.48 -11.46
C GLU A 44 11.81 1.84 -12.05
N VAL A 45 11.81 2.21 -13.32
CA VAL A 45 10.59 2.46 -14.08
C VAL A 45 9.76 1.17 -14.14
N HIS A 46 8.48 1.27 -13.81
CA HIS A 46 7.54 0.17 -14.03
C HIS A 46 7.03 0.24 -15.47
N TYR A 47 7.27 -0.83 -16.23
CA TYR A 47 6.77 -0.98 -17.59
C TYR A 47 5.38 -1.59 -17.54
N LEU A 48 4.42 -0.92 -18.18
CA LEU A 48 3.09 -1.50 -18.33
C LEU A 48 3.15 -2.74 -19.24
N PRO A 49 2.29 -3.75 -18.99
CA PRO A 49 2.18 -4.92 -19.85
C PRO A 49 1.96 -4.58 -21.32
N GLU A 50 2.35 -5.50 -22.20
CA GLU A 50 2.05 -5.38 -23.62
C GLU A 50 0.54 -5.23 -23.85
N GLY A 51 0.15 -4.23 -24.64
CA GLY A 51 -1.26 -3.89 -24.89
C GLY A 51 -1.90 -2.96 -23.85
N GLN A 52 -1.20 -2.62 -22.75
CA GLN A 52 -1.70 -1.69 -21.74
C GLN A 52 -1.08 -0.29 -21.89
N GLU A 53 -1.84 0.67 -22.43
CA GLU A 53 -1.35 2.05 -22.65
C GLU A 53 -1.41 2.94 -21.39
N LYS A 54 -2.21 2.56 -20.40
CA LYS A 54 -2.48 3.36 -19.19
C LYS A 54 -2.39 2.49 -17.94
N PRO A 55 -1.93 3.03 -16.80
CA PRO A 55 -1.94 2.29 -15.55
C PRO A 55 -3.39 1.93 -15.14
N PRO A 56 -3.57 0.93 -14.25
CA PRO A 56 -4.88 0.57 -13.74
C PRO A 56 -5.61 1.77 -13.13
N THR A 57 -6.92 1.83 -13.31
CA THR A 57 -7.78 2.90 -12.75
C THR A 57 -8.36 2.55 -11.38
N GLN A 58 -8.20 1.30 -10.95
CA GLN A 58 -8.57 0.81 -9.64
C GLN A 58 -7.34 0.15 -9.01
N HIS A 59 -7.10 0.44 -7.74
CA HIS A 59 -5.95 -0.03 -7.00
C HIS A 59 -6.41 -0.79 -5.77
N ARG A 60 -5.77 -1.92 -5.50
CA ARG A 60 -6.00 -2.69 -4.28
C ARG A 60 -4.73 -2.67 -3.44
N LEU A 61 -4.89 -2.25 -2.19
CA LEU A 61 -3.86 -2.30 -1.17
C LEU A 61 -4.29 -3.34 -0.13
N HIS A 62 -3.43 -4.31 0.14
CA HIS A 62 -3.61 -5.26 1.22
C HIS A 62 -2.46 -5.10 2.21
N TYR A 63 -2.75 -5.02 3.50
CA TYR A 63 -1.74 -4.87 4.54
C TYR A 63 -2.01 -5.87 5.66
N ARG A 64 -0.93 -6.40 6.22
CA ARG A 64 -0.95 -7.31 7.37
C ARG A 64 0.20 -6.99 8.33
N SER A 65 -0.12 -6.82 9.61
CA SER A 65 0.82 -6.69 10.72
C SER A 65 0.85 -7.98 11.52
N GLN A 66 1.96 -8.71 11.50
CA GLN A 66 2.14 -9.91 12.32
C GLN A 66 2.27 -9.58 13.81
N LYS A 67 2.80 -8.38 14.13
CA LYS A 67 3.01 -7.93 15.52
C LYS A 67 1.69 -7.54 16.19
N ALA A 68 0.85 -6.78 15.48
CA ALA A 68 -0.43 -6.31 16.00
C ALA A 68 -1.60 -7.25 15.69
N GLY A 69 -1.41 -8.27 14.83
CA GLY A 69 -2.49 -9.16 14.39
C GLY A 69 -3.55 -8.45 13.53
N GLN A 70 -3.20 -7.29 12.94
CA GLN A 70 -4.12 -6.45 12.17
C GLN A 70 -3.98 -6.73 10.68
N GLU A 71 -5.09 -6.66 9.96
CA GLU A 71 -5.15 -6.86 8.52
C GLU A 71 -6.23 -5.97 7.92
N PHE A 72 -5.95 -5.36 6.77
CA PHE A 72 -6.99 -4.68 6.00
C PHE A 72 -6.77 -4.83 4.50
N THR A 73 -7.86 -4.63 3.76
CA THR A 73 -7.83 -4.43 2.32
C THR A 73 -8.55 -3.13 1.99
N LEU A 74 -7.88 -2.25 1.25
CA LEU A 74 -8.45 -1.02 0.71
C LEU A 74 -8.49 -1.13 -0.81
N THR A 75 -9.66 -0.82 -1.39
CA THR A 75 -9.80 -0.64 -2.84
C THR A 75 -10.07 0.83 -3.12
N VAL A 76 -9.32 1.40 -4.06
CA VAL A 76 -9.35 2.80 -4.42
C VAL A 76 -9.61 2.92 -5.92
N ASP A 77 -10.71 3.56 -6.29
CA ASP A 77 -10.98 3.94 -7.67
C ASP A 77 -10.38 5.32 -7.95
N ASP A 78 -9.30 5.36 -8.75
CA ASP A 78 -8.62 6.60 -9.17
C ASP A 78 -8.48 6.67 -10.70
N PRO A 79 -9.59 6.79 -11.44
CA PRO A 79 -9.56 6.76 -12.91
C PRO A 79 -8.81 7.93 -13.55
N ASN A 80 -8.53 8.98 -12.78
CA ASN A 80 -7.84 10.17 -13.25
C ASN A 80 -6.45 10.34 -12.62
N LEU A 81 -5.96 9.36 -11.84
CA LEU A 81 -4.64 9.36 -11.19
C LEU A 81 -4.40 10.62 -10.34
N ARG A 82 -5.40 11.04 -9.57
CA ARG A 82 -5.38 12.28 -8.76
C ARG A 82 -5.02 12.06 -7.31
N ILE A 83 -4.99 10.83 -6.83
CA ILE A 83 -4.66 10.53 -5.44
C ILE A 83 -3.15 10.54 -5.31
N ALA A 84 -2.60 11.44 -4.50
CA ALA A 84 -1.15 11.51 -4.28
C ALA A 84 -0.67 10.60 -3.15
N ARG A 85 -1.53 10.29 -2.18
CA ARG A 85 -1.18 9.54 -0.98
C ARG A 85 -2.42 8.91 -0.36
N VAL A 86 -2.25 7.70 0.16
CA VAL A 86 -3.19 7.03 1.07
C VAL A 86 -2.52 6.89 2.43
N VAL A 87 -3.23 7.28 3.49
CA VAL A 87 -2.81 7.07 4.88
C VAL A 87 -3.90 6.33 5.61
N VAL A 88 -3.56 5.22 6.26
CA VAL A 88 -4.47 4.42 7.09
C VAL A 88 -3.89 4.35 8.50
N GLU A 89 -4.64 4.85 9.47
CA GLU A 89 -4.32 4.75 10.89
C GLU A 89 -5.10 3.57 11.48
N LEU A 90 -4.37 2.61 12.05
CA LEU A 90 -4.91 1.43 12.69
C LEU A 90 -4.71 1.55 14.19
N TYR A 91 -5.82 1.59 14.91
CA TYR A 91 -5.79 1.59 16.36
C TYR A 91 -5.56 0.19 16.91
N GLY A 92 -4.70 0.07 17.93
CA GLY A 92 -4.59 -1.14 18.75
C GLY A 92 -5.89 -1.51 19.49
N GLU A 93 -5.91 -2.68 20.11
CA GLU A 93 -7.09 -3.25 20.81
C GLU A 93 -7.63 -2.33 21.91
N ASP A 94 -6.79 -1.46 22.47
CA ASP A 94 -7.10 -0.53 23.55
C ASP A 94 -7.96 0.68 23.12
N HIS A 95 -8.23 0.81 21.82
CA HIS A 95 -9.12 1.85 21.29
C HIS A 95 -10.61 1.49 21.39
N VAL A 96 -10.95 0.23 21.67
CA VAL A 96 -12.33 -0.19 21.91
C VAL A 96 -12.73 0.22 23.33
N PRO A 97 -13.84 0.95 23.55
CA PRO A 97 -14.24 1.33 24.90
C PRO A 97 -14.39 0.12 25.82
N GLY A 98 -13.52 0.00 26.83
CA GLY A 98 -13.56 -1.08 27.84
C GLY A 98 -12.32 -1.99 27.88
N THR A 99 -11.40 -1.88 26.93
CA THR A 99 -10.06 -2.49 27.01
C THR A 99 -9.09 -1.56 27.75
N GLY A 100 -8.08 -2.14 28.42
CA GLY A 100 -7.23 -1.45 29.39
C GLY A 100 -6.46 -0.29 28.75
N LYS A 101 -6.32 0.82 29.49
CA LYS A 101 -5.52 1.98 29.06
C LYS A 101 -4.03 1.69 29.24
N ASP A 102 -3.39 1.06 28.28
CA ASP A 102 -1.98 1.28 28.03
C ASP A 102 -1.84 1.87 26.61
N ASP A 103 -0.85 2.73 26.42
CA ASP A 103 -0.73 3.68 25.30
C ASP A 103 -1.24 3.13 23.96
N ALA A 104 -2.26 3.78 23.38
CA ALA A 104 -2.83 3.41 22.10
C ALA A 104 -1.73 3.39 21.04
N THR A 105 -1.23 2.19 20.73
CA THR A 105 -0.27 1.99 19.65
C THR A 105 -1.04 2.15 18.35
N VAL A 106 -0.85 3.30 17.71
CA VAL A 106 -1.39 3.57 16.37
C VAL A 106 -0.34 3.14 15.36
N GLU A 107 -0.66 2.14 14.54
CA GLU A 107 0.11 1.86 13.33
C GLU A 107 -0.40 2.74 12.21
N THR A 108 0.49 3.48 11.55
CA THR A 108 0.14 4.31 10.40
C THR A 108 0.76 3.73 9.13
N VAL A 109 -0.07 3.22 8.23
CA VAL A 109 0.35 2.74 6.91
C VAL A 109 0.23 3.89 5.92
N THR A 110 1.34 4.27 5.30
CA THR A 110 1.41 5.32 4.28
C THR A 110 1.80 4.71 2.94
N VAL A 111 1.02 5.02 1.90
CA VAL A 111 1.32 4.68 0.51
C VAL A 111 1.33 5.95 -0.31
N ASP A 112 2.52 6.34 -0.79
CA ASP A 112 2.67 7.46 -1.72
C ASP A 112 2.44 6.98 -3.15
N ASN A 113 1.51 7.64 -3.85
CA ASN A 113 1.29 7.49 -5.28
C ASN A 113 2.16 8.49 -6.05
N GLY A 114 2.41 8.21 -7.31
CA GLY A 114 3.36 8.88 -8.19
C GLY A 114 4.47 7.95 -8.69
N PRO A 115 4.16 6.71 -9.08
CA PRO A 115 5.17 5.80 -9.58
C PRO A 115 5.77 6.33 -10.89
N VAL A 116 7.02 5.99 -11.13
CA VAL A 116 7.67 6.20 -12.42
C VAL A 116 7.18 5.10 -13.35
N ILE A 117 6.30 5.46 -14.29
CA ILE A 117 5.69 4.52 -15.23
C ILE A 117 6.12 4.84 -16.66
N CYS A 118 6.32 3.79 -17.44
CA CYS A 118 6.51 3.88 -18.87
C CYS A 118 5.40 3.06 -19.56
N PRO A 119 4.64 3.66 -20.50
CA PRO A 119 3.84 2.89 -21.45
C PRO A 119 4.69 1.83 -22.16
N PRO A 120 4.10 0.81 -22.81
CA PRO A 120 4.84 -0.29 -23.43
C PRO A 120 5.79 0.14 -24.59
N SER A 121 5.95 1.44 -24.86
CA SER A 121 6.73 1.98 -25.98
C SER A 121 7.46 3.29 -25.64
N CYS A 122 8.12 3.42 -24.48
CA CYS A 122 9.14 4.46 -24.33
C CYS A 122 10.51 3.92 -24.77
N VAL A 123 11.10 4.56 -25.77
CA VAL A 123 12.47 4.30 -26.27
C VAL A 123 13.39 5.41 -25.81
#